data_AF-A0A479ZYB0-F1
#
_entry.id   AF-A0A479ZYB0-F1
#
_cell.length_a   1.000
_cell.length_b   1.000
_cell.length_c   1.000
_cell.angle_alpha   90.00
_cell.angle_beta   90.00
_cell.angle_gamma   90.00
#
_symmetry.space_group_name_H-M   'P 1'
#
loop_
_entity.id
_entity.type
_entity.pdbx_description
1 polymer ?
#
loop_
_entity_poly.entity_id
_entity_poly.type
_entity_poly.pdbx_seq_one_letter_code
_entity_poly.pdbx_strand_id
1 'polypeptide(L)'
;MQVRQEIFDTYWRFAAMRQEVFFNKLKNVPPPWTSDPILNTYKFCNAYRVSDRVSQYLIKNVIYDENRSKNEEEVLFRILLFKIFNKIETWEYLESKIGNYITLSNFDLDVYSQILQEAMDLGYVIYTSAYMSCASKEFGYDKKHQNHLALIDKMIFKDRVINPIVKAKSLEEIFHIIAGYPLLGKFMAYQLATDINYSEVINFDENSFTIAGPGAERGINKCFIDTQGKSYADVIYWMTENQENEFQRLGLNFQSLWGRPLKAIDCQNLFCETDKYCREAFPGLKSNRKKIKAKFTPTAQPIDYFYPPKWGINDQVQETLAQRLPPLEIFDVQNNCQQLSLELDTLVNTTSEISDTLSKLQKKYQQNKKSASVQNQEPKTSVQMCLF
;
A
#
# COMPACT_ATOMS: atom_id res chain seq x y z
N MET A 1 33.70 6.19 7.55
CA MET A 1 32.92 6.64 6.38
C MET A 1 32.67 8.12 6.53
N GLN A 2 32.73 8.90 5.45
CA GLN A 2 32.37 10.31 5.47
C GLN A 2 30.94 10.48 4.99
N VAL A 3 30.08 11.08 5.80
CA VAL A 3 28.66 11.29 5.49
C VAL A 3 28.37 12.72 5.08
N ARG A 4 27.34 12.88 4.25
CA ARG A 4 26.64 14.15 4.06
C ARG A 4 25.59 14.26 5.14
N GLN A 5 25.94 14.94 6.25
CA GLN A 5 25.22 14.87 7.51
C GLN A 5 23.71 15.07 7.37
N GLU A 6 23.27 16.10 6.64
CA GLU A 6 21.85 16.41 6.48
C GLU A 6 21.03 15.27 5.82
N ILE A 7 21.62 14.61 4.82
CA ILE A 7 20.95 13.51 4.10
C ILE A 7 21.01 12.21 4.93
N PHE A 8 22.13 11.99 5.61
CA PHE A 8 22.29 10.88 6.52
C PHE A 8 21.31 10.98 7.71
N ASP A 9 21.12 12.16 8.29
CA ASP A 9 20.11 12.41 9.31
C ASP A 9 18.70 12.27 8.75
N THR A 10 18.48 12.67 7.49
CA THR A 10 17.20 12.49 6.79
C THR A 10 16.83 11.01 6.68
N TYR A 11 17.77 10.10 6.44
CA TYR A 11 17.50 8.66 6.40
C TYR A 11 16.84 8.18 7.71
N TRP A 12 17.41 8.56 8.86
CA TRP A 12 16.90 8.14 10.17
C TRP A 12 15.59 8.83 10.54
N ARG A 13 15.47 10.13 10.26
CA ARG A 13 14.21 10.87 10.43
C ARG A 13 13.10 10.26 9.57
N PHE A 14 13.39 9.92 8.32
CA PHE A 14 12.45 9.27 7.42
C PHE A 14 12.01 7.91 7.96
N ALA A 15 12.93 7.08 8.46
CA ALA A 15 12.59 5.80 9.07
C ALA A 15 11.62 5.98 10.25
N ALA A 16 11.92 6.91 11.17
CA ALA A 16 11.05 7.21 12.32
C ALA A 16 9.68 7.75 11.90
N MET A 17 9.62 8.74 11.00
CA MET A 17 8.35 9.30 10.52
C MET A 17 7.50 8.26 9.78
N ARG A 18 8.13 7.37 8.99
CA ARG A 18 7.38 6.30 8.32
C ARG A 18 6.82 5.29 9.30
N GLN A 19 7.54 5.01 10.37
CA GLN A 19 7.08 4.10 11.39
C GLN A 19 5.97 4.70 12.26
N GLU A 20 6.04 6.00 12.54
CA GLU A 20 4.94 6.74 13.15
C GLU A 20 3.66 6.68 12.28
N VAL A 21 3.78 6.97 10.98
CA VAL A 21 2.65 6.88 10.04
C VAL A 21 2.08 5.45 10.00
N PHE A 22 2.92 4.43 10.09
CA PHE A 22 2.48 3.04 10.18
C PHE A 22 1.62 2.81 11.43
N PHE A 23 2.09 3.19 12.62
CA PHE A 23 1.32 3.02 13.86
C PHE A 23 0.08 3.91 13.94
N ASN A 24 0.11 5.12 13.39
CA ASN A 24 -1.07 5.98 13.32
C ASN A 24 -2.17 5.33 12.47
N LYS A 25 -1.82 4.77 11.32
CA LYS A 25 -2.74 3.96 10.51
C LYS A 25 -3.20 2.72 11.24
N LEU A 26 -2.28 2.02 11.90
CA LEU A 26 -2.57 0.82 12.65
C LEU A 26 -3.60 1.06 13.75
N LYS A 27 -3.60 2.23 14.38
CA LYS A 27 -4.50 2.64 15.48
C LYS A 27 -5.77 3.33 15.01
N ASN A 28 -6.04 3.40 13.70
CA ASN A 28 -7.16 4.13 13.10
C ASN A 28 -7.18 5.65 13.42
N VAL A 29 -6.00 6.26 13.61
CA VAL A 29 -5.91 7.73 13.73
C VAL A 29 -6.33 8.35 12.39
N PRO A 30 -7.20 9.38 12.37
CA PRO A 30 -7.60 10.05 11.14
C PRO A 30 -6.41 10.77 10.48
N PRO A 31 -6.41 10.90 9.14
CA PRO A 31 -5.37 11.68 8.44
C PRO A 31 -5.46 13.18 8.79
N PRO A 32 -4.35 13.94 8.65
CA PRO A 32 -3.03 13.49 8.19
C PRO A 32 -2.27 12.71 9.26
N TRP A 33 -1.59 11.63 8.86
CA TRP A 33 -0.86 10.75 9.80
C TRP A 33 0.55 11.24 10.17
N THR A 34 0.98 12.35 9.60
CA THR A 34 2.25 13.03 9.86
C THR A 34 2.11 14.49 9.47
N SER A 35 2.94 15.37 10.05
CA SER A 35 3.05 16.77 9.62
C SER A 35 3.91 16.95 8.37
N ASP A 36 4.63 15.90 7.94
CA ASP A 36 5.50 15.98 6.76
C ASP A 36 4.70 16.04 5.44
N PRO A 37 4.80 17.13 4.66
CA PRO A 37 4.01 17.29 3.44
C PRO A 37 4.42 16.34 2.32
N ILE A 38 5.68 15.89 2.28
CA ILE A 38 6.19 14.98 1.24
C ILE A 38 5.59 13.59 1.48
N LEU A 39 5.59 13.11 2.73
CA LEU A 39 5.00 11.83 3.13
C LEU A 39 3.48 11.79 2.95
N ASN A 40 2.79 12.91 3.16
CA ASN A 40 1.34 13.00 2.91
C ASN A 40 0.99 13.02 1.40
N THR A 41 1.90 13.50 0.55
CA THR A 41 1.64 13.68 -0.89
C THR A 41 2.00 12.44 -1.71
N TYR A 42 3.11 11.78 -1.38
CA TYR A 42 3.71 10.76 -2.25
C TYR A 42 3.70 9.36 -1.64
N LYS A 43 3.72 8.33 -2.50
CA LYS A 43 3.71 6.94 -2.07
C LYS A 43 5.11 6.47 -1.65
N PHE A 44 5.24 6.11 -0.37
CA PHE A 44 6.42 5.47 0.21
C PHE A 44 6.09 4.10 0.80
N CYS A 45 7.08 3.22 0.82
CA CYS A 45 7.00 1.96 1.57
C CYS A 45 7.07 2.21 3.08
N ASN A 46 6.74 1.23 3.90
CA ASN A 46 6.96 1.27 5.35
C ASN A 46 8.46 1.13 5.68
N ALA A 47 8.83 1.50 6.90
CA ALA A 47 10.18 1.31 7.40
C ALA A 47 10.54 -0.19 7.41
N TYR A 48 9.59 -1.01 7.88
CA TYR A 48 9.63 -2.46 7.77
C TYR A 48 8.96 -2.93 6.48
N ARG A 49 9.73 -3.51 5.55
CA ARG A 49 9.23 -3.97 4.24
C ARG A 49 8.09 -4.98 4.38
N VAL A 50 8.19 -5.83 5.40
CA VAL A 50 7.19 -6.86 5.73
C VAL A 50 5.80 -6.27 6.00
N SER A 51 5.71 -5.01 6.46
CA SER A 51 4.44 -4.33 6.74
C SER A 51 3.82 -3.67 5.51
N ASP A 52 4.46 -3.72 4.33
CA ASP A 52 3.85 -3.25 3.09
C ASP A 52 2.65 -4.12 2.69
N ARG A 53 1.63 -3.51 2.08
CA ARG A 53 0.37 -4.18 1.73
C ARG A 53 0.57 -5.47 0.90
N VAL A 54 1.49 -5.44 -0.06
CA VAL A 54 1.78 -6.60 -0.91
C VAL A 54 2.50 -7.70 -0.12
N SER A 55 3.44 -7.32 0.77
CA SER A 55 4.12 -8.26 1.67
C SER A 55 3.12 -8.91 2.64
N GLN A 56 2.20 -8.13 3.20
CA GLN A 56 1.16 -8.64 4.09
C GLN A 56 0.20 -9.60 3.38
N TYR A 57 -0.19 -9.29 2.13
CA TYR A 57 -1.00 -10.21 1.33
C TYR A 57 -0.24 -11.51 1.00
N LEU A 58 1.04 -11.41 0.61
CA LEU A 58 1.88 -12.59 0.39
C LEU A 58 1.92 -13.47 1.64
N ILE A 59 2.21 -12.91 2.80
CA ILE A 59 2.33 -13.68 4.05
C ILE A 59 0.98 -14.30 4.41
N LYS A 60 -0.07 -13.49 4.50
CA LYS A 60 -1.35 -13.95 5.03
C LYS A 60 -2.12 -14.84 4.04
N ASN A 61 -2.22 -14.43 2.78
CA ASN A 61 -3.13 -15.05 1.80
C ASN A 61 -2.43 -16.08 0.90
N VAL A 62 -1.12 -15.95 0.69
CA VAL A 62 -0.37 -16.82 -0.23
C VAL A 62 0.44 -17.88 0.53
N ILE A 63 1.08 -17.51 1.65
CA ILE A 63 1.91 -18.42 2.46
C ILE A 63 1.09 -19.13 3.54
N TYR A 64 0.38 -18.38 4.39
CA TYR A 64 -0.20 -18.87 5.65
C TYR A 64 -1.72 -19.05 5.66
N ASP A 65 -2.39 -18.96 4.52
CA ASP A 65 -3.84 -19.27 4.44
C ASP A 65 -4.09 -20.72 4.85
N GLU A 66 -4.93 -20.91 5.87
CA GLU A 66 -5.20 -22.22 6.47
C GLU A 66 -5.85 -23.22 5.50
N ASN A 67 -6.51 -22.70 4.45
CA ASN A 67 -7.16 -23.53 3.43
C ASN A 67 -6.18 -24.06 2.37
N ARG A 68 -4.90 -23.63 2.41
CA ARG A 68 -3.89 -24.02 1.42
C ARG A 68 -2.99 -25.13 1.95
N SER A 69 -2.39 -25.86 1.01
CA SER A 69 -1.34 -26.82 1.34
C SER A 69 -0.13 -26.12 1.96
N LYS A 70 0.32 -26.68 3.10
CA LYS A 70 1.54 -26.30 3.82
C LYS A 70 2.78 -27.07 3.35
N ASN A 71 2.63 -27.93 2.33
CA ASN A 71 3.77 -28.61 1.72
C ASN A 71 4.75 -27.58 1.13
N GLU A 72 6.05 -27.82 1.30
CA GLU A 72 7.10 -26.90 0.89
C GLU A 72 7.10 -26.61 -0.62
N GLU A 73 6.78 -27.60 -1.46
CA GLU A 73 6.71 -27.41 -2.91
C GLU A 73 5.59 -26.44 -3.28
N GLU A 74 4.41 -26.65 -2.68
CA GLU A 74 3.23 -25.82 -2.86
C GLU A 74 3.47 -24.38 -2.37
N VAL A 75 4.09 -24.21 -1.21
CA VAL A 75 4.41 -22.88 -0.66
C VAL A 75 5.41 -22.14 -1.56
N LEU A 76 6.52 -22.77 -1.92
CA LEU A 76 7.56 -22.14 -2.74
C LEU A 76 7.06 -21.80 -4.15
N PHE A 77 6.26 -22.67 -4.75
CA PHE A 77 5.60 -22.40 -6.02
C PHE A 77 4.74 -21.14 -5.97
N ARG A 78 3.85 -21.04 -4.97
CA ARG A 78 2.96 -19.89 -4.82
C ARG A 78 3.74 -18.59 -4.60
N ILE A 79 4.80 -18.62 -3.77
CA ILE A 79 5.67 -17.45 -3.55
C ILE A 79 6.31 -17.00 -4.86
N LEU A 80 6.90 -17.92 -5.63
CA LEU A 80 7.55 -17.61 -6.91
C LEU A 80 6.56 -17.01 -7.90
N LEU A 81 5.40 -17.65 -8.09
CA LEU A 81 4.37 -17.19 -9.02
C LEU A 81 3.81 -15.82 -8.62
N PHE A 82 3.42 -15.65 -7.36
CA PHE A 82 2.90 -14.37 -6.85
C PHE A 82 3.91 -13.25 -7.07
N LYS A 83 5.18 -13.48 -6.72
CA LYS A 83 6.20 -12.43 -6.70
C LYS A 83 6.62 -11.96 -8.09
N ILE A 84 6.51 -12.80 -9.11
CA ILE A 84 6.80 -12.39 -10.50
C ILE A 84 5.87 -11.26 -10.96
N PHE A 85 4.58 -11.32 -10.60
CA PHE A 85 3.62 -10.25 -10.91
C PHE A 85 3.63 -9.17 -9.82
N ASN A 86 3.92 -9.58 -8.58
CA ASN A 86 3.99 -8.79 -7.36
C ASN A 86 2.73 -7.95 -7.10
N LYS A 87 1.57 -8.37 -7.64
CA LYS A 87 0.34 -7.58 -7.64
C LYS A 87 -0.83 -8.42 -7.13
N ILE A 88 -1.49 -7.93 -6.09
CA ILE A 88 -2.60 -8.61 -5.40
C ILE A 88 -3.74 -8.89 -6.38
N GLU A 89 -4.12 -7.87 -7.14
CA GLU A 89 -5.25 -7.94 -8.07
C GLU A 89 -5.00 -8.96 -9.19
N THR A 90 -3.75 -9.16 -9.61
CA THR A 90 -3.39 -10.20 -10.59
C THR A 90 -3.57 -11.60 -9.98
N TRP A 91 -3.14 -11.79 -8.74
CA TRP A 91 -3.29 -13.05 -8.03
C TRP A 91 -4.78 -13.41 -7.82
N GLU A 92 -5.57 -12.47 -7.32
CA GLU A 92 -7.02 -12.65 -7.11
C GLU A 92 -7.75 -12.92 -8.41
N TYR A 93 -7.37 -12.23 -9.50
CA TYR A 93 -7.96 -12.46 -10.80
C TYR A 93 -7.65 -13.87 -11.33
N LEU A 94 -6.41 -14.34 -11.19
CA LEU A 94 -6.03 -15.72 -11.55
C LEU A 94 -6.89 -16.74 -10.80
N GLU A 95 -6.99 -16.64 -9.47
CA GLU A 95 -7.81 -17.57 -8.67
C GLU A 95 -9.28 -17.52 -9.04
N SER A 96 -9.83 -16.32 -9.29
CA SER A 96 -11.22 -16.16 -9.72
C SER A 96 -11.53 -16.85 -11.04
N LYS A 97 -10.57 -16.89 -11.98
CA LYS A 97 -10.73 -17.47 -13.31
C LYS A 97 -10.46 -18.98 -13.33
N ILE A 98 -9.57 -19.46 -12.48
CA ILE A 98 -9.35 -20.89 -12.25
C ILE A 98 -10.56 -21.49 -11.50
N GLY A 99 -11.24 -20.69 -10.67
CA GLY A 99 -12.38 -21.14 -9.86
C GLY A 99 -11.98 -21.97 -8.64
N ASN A 100 -10.70 -21.97 -8.28
CA ASN A 100 -10.12 -22.67 -7.14
C ASN A 100 -8.80 -22.01 -6.70
N TYR A 101 -8.23 -22.44 -5.58
CA TYR A 101 -6.89 -22.06 -5.16
C TYR A 101 -5.85 -22.47 -6.20
N ILE A 102 -4.87 -21.60 -6.45
CA ILE A 102 -3.69 -21.95 -7.24
C ILE A 102 -2.88 -23.04 -6.51
N THR A 103 -2.62 -24.15 -7.20
CA THR A 103 -1.83 -25.31 -6.73
C THR A 103 -0.83 -25.73 -7.80
N LEU A 104 0.17 -26.52 -7.41
CA LEU A 104 1.10 -27.10 -8.39
C LEU A 104 0.38 -27.96 -9.43
N SER A 105 -0.63 -28.73 -9.00
CA SER A 105 -1.36 -29.67 -9.86
C SER A 105 -2.28 -28.99 -10.89
N ASN A 106 -2.69 -27.74 -10.65
CA ASN A 106 -3.56 -27.00 -11.57
C ASN A 106 -2.81 -25.92 -12.35
N PHE A 107 -1.49 -25.81 -12.16
CA PHE A 107 -0.68 -24.88 -12.94
C PHE A 107 -0.50 -25.40 -14.36
N ASP A 108 -1.02 -24.64 -15.31
CA ASP A 108 -0.83 -24.86 -16.74
C ASP A 108 -0.41 -23.54 -17.40
N LEU A 109 0.72 -23.57 -18.10
CA LEU A 109 1.32 -22.36 -18.68
C LEU A 109 0.37 -21.67 -19.66
N ASP A 110 -0.30 -22.43 -20.52
CA ASP A 110 -1.13 -21.89 -21.60
C ASP A 110 -2.44 -21.32 -21.04
N VAL A 111 -3.06 -22.03 -20.10
CA VAL A 111 -4.26 -21.56 -19.40
C VAL A 111 -3.98 -20.26 -18.64
N TYR A 112 -2.90 -20.20 -17.85
CA TYR A 112 -2.55 -18.99 -17.11
C TYR A 112 -2.18 -17.86 -18.06
N SER A 113 -1.51 -18.15 -19.17
CA SER A 113 -1.21 -17.15 -20.20
C SER A 113 -2.48 -16.56 -20.80
N GLN A 114 -3.47 -17.39 -21.11
CA GLN A 114 -4.75 -16.93 -21.67
C GLN A 114 -5.51 -16.06 -20.68
N ILE A 115 -5.59 -16.46 -19.40
CA ILE A 115 -6.25 -15.67 -18.35
C ILE A 115 -5.59 -14.28 -18.20
N LEU A 116 -4.25 -14.23 -18.17
CA LEU A 116 -3.52 -12.96 -18.07
C LEU A 116 -3.68 -12.10 -19.31
N GLN A 117 -3.72 -12.71 -20.51
CA GLN A 117 -3.97 -11.99 -21.75
C GLN A 117 -5.40 -11.41 -21.75
N GLU A 118 -6.40 -12.16 -21.31
CA GLU A 118 -7.77 -11.65 -21.13
C GLU A 118 -7.80 -10.44 -20.18
N ALA A 119 -7.10 -10.52 -19.05
CA ALA A 119 -7.00 -9.39 -18.11
C ALA A 119 -6.41 -8.14 -18.80
N MET A 120 -5.33 -8.33 -19.56
CA MET A 120 -4.68 -7.24 -20.29
C MET A 120 -5.59 -6.65 -21.39
N ASP A 121 -6.36 -7.48 -22.09
CA ASP A 121 -7.30 -7.05 -23.13
C ASP A 121 -8.48 -6.27 -22.55
N LEU A 122 -8.87 -6.57 -21.31
CA LEU A 122 -9.82 -5.79 -20.51
C LEU A 122 -9.21 -4.49 -19.93
N GLY A 123 -7.93 -4.21 -20.20
CA GLY A 123 -7.24 -2.99 -19.76
C GLY A 123 -6.59 -3.07 -18.39
N TYR A 124 -6.56 -4.25 -17.74
CA TYR A 124 -5.89 -4.41 -16.47
C TYR A 124 -4.36 -4.42 -16.63
N VAL A 125 -3.68 -3.66 -15.77
CA VAL A 125 -2.21 -3.74 -15.64
C VAL A 125 -1.87 -4.90 -14.70
N ILE A 126 -1.24 -5.96 -15.22
CA ILE A 126 -1.00 -7.20 -14.45
C ILE A 126 0.30 -7.22 -13.61
N TYR A 127 1.14 -6.18 -13.72
CA TYR A 127 2.36 -6.02 -12.94
C TYR A 127 2.28 -4.76 -12.07
N THR A 128 3.03 -4.73 -10.97
CA THR A 128 3.31 -3.45 -10.32
C THR A 128 4.32 -2.64 -11.13
N SER A 129 4.38 -1.33 -10.90
CA SER A 129 5.44 -0.46 -11.45
C SER A 129 6.83 -0.74 -10.86
N ALA A 130 6.92 -1.52 -9.78
CA ALA A 130 8.15 -1.94 -9.15
C ALA A 130 8.57 -3.34 -9.64
N TYR A 131 9.86 -3.66 -9.54
CA TYR A 131 10.41 -4.99 -9.89
C TYR A 131 10.30 -5.39 -11.37
N MET A 132 10.12 -4.44 -12.28
CA MET A 132 10.03 -4.75 -13.71
C MET A 132 11.38 -5.23 -14.26
N SER A 133 11.50 -6.55 -14.48
CA SER A 133 12.54 -7.11 -15.36
C SER A 133 12.32 -6.60 -16.80
N CYS A 134 13.41 -6.31 -17.53
CA CYS A 134 13.32 -5.97 -18.95
C CYS A 134 12.70 -7.15 -19.71
N ALA A 135 11.83 -6.87 -20.67
CA ALA A 135 11.29 -7.91 -21.54
C ALA A 135 12.41 -8.43 -22.44
N SER A 136 13.12 -9.48 -22.02
CA SER A 136 13.88 -10.31 -22.96
C SER A 136 12.94 -11.43 -23.45
N LYS A 137 13.02 -11.73 -24.74
CA LYS A 137 12.39 -12.91 -25.35
C LYS A 137 13.18 -14.18 -24.98
N GLU A 138 13.50 -14.33 -23.70
CA GLU A 138 14.40 -15.36 -23.20
C GLU A 138 13.91 -16.77 -23.57
N PHE A 139 12.60 -16.96 -23.47
CA PHE A 139 11.94 -18.23 -23.75
C PHE A 139 11.24 -18.22 -25.11
N GLY A 140 11.60 -17.30 -26.01
CA GLY A 140 11.06 -17.21 -27.37
C GLY A 140 9.67 -16.59 -27.50
N TYR A 141 8.99 -16.25 -26.39
CA TYR A 141 7.67 -15.62 -26.44
C TYR A 141 7.75 -14.11 -26.69
N ASP A 142 6.78 -13.57 -27.41
CA ASP A 142 6.68 -12.12 -27.66
C ASP A 142 6.13 -11.36 -26.45
N LYS A 143 5.22 -11.97 -25.68
CA LYS A 143 4.62 -11.32 -24.52
C LYS A 143 5.45 -11.58 -23.27
N LYS A 144 5.56 -10.55 -22.44
CA LYS A 144 6.33 -10.60 -21.19
C LYS A 144 5.78 -11.64 -20.20
N HIS A 145 4.45 -11.72 -20.05
CA HIS A 145 3.84 -12.66 -19.11
C HIS A 145 4.08 -14.12 -19.50
N GLN A 146 4.11 -14.42 -20.80
CA GLN A 146 4.47 -15.75 -21.30
C GLN A 146 5.90 -16.15 -20.95
N ASN A 147 6.88 -15.25 -21.14
CA ASN A 147 8.26 -15.51 -20.74
C ASN A 147 8.39 -15.74 -19.22
N HIS A 148 7.63 -15.00 -18.41
CA HIS A 148 7.61 -15.20 -16.96
C HIS A 148 6.92 -16.50 -16.52
N LEU A 149 5.83 -16.90 -17.18
CA LEU A 149 5.20 -18.21 -16.91
C LEU A 149 6.12 -19.36 -17.37
N ALA A 150 6.80 -19.21 -18.50
CA ALA A 150 7.80 -20.17 -18.97
C ALA A 150 9.00 -20.29 -18.01
N LEU A 151 9.38 -19.19 -17.36
CA LEU A 151 10.37 -19.21 -16.28
C LEU A 151 9.87 -20.04 -15.08
N ILE A 152 8.64 -19.82 -14.63
CA ILE A 152 8.04 -20.62 -13.53
C ILE A 152 8.00 -22.09 -13.92
N ASP A 153 7.51 -22.41 -15.11
CA ASP A 153 7.48 -23.78 -15.64
C ASP A 153 8.86 -24.44 -15.61
N LYS A 154 9.89 -23.73 -16.10
CA LYS A 154 11.27 -24.21 -16.06
C LYS A 154 11.76 -24.42 -14.63
N MET A 155 11.60 -23.45 -13.76
CA MET A 155 12.06 -23.50 -12.36
C MET A 155 11.43 -24.68 -11.62
N ILE A 156 10.13 -24.89 -11.78
CA ILE A 156 9.36 -25.85 -10.99
C ILE A 156 9.44 -27.26 -11.58
N PHE A 157 9.12 -27.43 -12.87
CA PHE A 157 8.93 -28.77 -13.43
C PHE A 157 10.19 -29.33 -14.11
N LYS A 158 11.01 -28.46 -14.74
CA LYS A 158 12.22 -28.90 -15.45
C LYS A 158 13.42 -29.01 -14.51
N ASP A 159 13.69 -27.95 -13.78
CA ASP A 159 14.90 -27.83 -12.96
C ASP A 159 14.67 -28.25 -11.50
N ARG A 160 13.40 -28.36 -11.07
CA ARG A 160 13.00 -28.74 -9.70
C ARG A 160 13.70 -27.91 -8.63
N VAL A 161 13.72 -26.58 -8.82
CA VAL A 161 14.48 -25.60 -8.01
C VAL A 161 14.15 -25.64 -6.51
N ILE A 162 12.98 -26.17 -6.15
CA ILE A 162 12.53 -26.30 -4.77
C ILE A 162 13.51 -27.15 -3.96
N ASN A 163 13.99 -28.27 -4.53
CA ASN A 163 14.92 -29.19 -3.86
C ASN A 163 16.22 -28.50 -3.40
N PRO A 164 16.97 -27.77 -4.26
CA PRO A 164 18.15 -27.05 -3.79
C PRO A 164 17.82 -25.90 -2.84
N ILE A 165 16.67 -25.21 -2.98
CA ILE A 165 16.27 -24.15 -2.04
C ILE A 165 16.08 -24.70 -0.62
N VAL A 166 15.35 -25.82 -0.48
CA VAL A 166 15.11 -26.48 0.82
C VAL A 166 16.41 -26.99 1.44
N LYS A 167 17.37 -27.43 0.62
CA LYS A 167 18.65 -27.99 1.09
C LYS A 167 19.71 -26.92 1.39
N ALA A 168 19.50 -25.69 0.93
CA ALA A 168 20.44 -24.59 1.07
C ALA A 168 20.85 -24.37 2.53
N LYS A 169 22.07 -23.90 2.74
CA LYS A 169 22.68 -23.68 4.07
C LYS A 169 22.78 -22.21 4.44
N SER A 170 22.45 -21.31 3.53
CA SER A 170 22.42 -19.87 3.79
C SER A 170 21.40 -19.15 2.91
N LEU A 171 21.01 -17.95 3.33
CA LEU A 171 20.20 -17.05 2.52
C LEU A 171 20.93 -16.61 1.24
N GLU A 172 22.26 -16.52 1.28
CA GLU A 172 23.12 -16.24 0.14
C GLU A 172 23.07 -17.36 -0.91
N GLU A 173 23.08 -18.62 -0.50
CA GLU A 173 22.97 -19.76 -1.42
C GLU A 173 21.63 -19.74 -2.17
N ILE A 174 20.54 -19.45 -1.47
CA ILE A 174 19.21 -19.28 -2.07
C ILE A 174 19.21 -18.12 -3.06
N PHE A 175 19.81 -16.99 -2.68
CA PHE A 175 19.98 -15.86 -3.59
C PHE A 175 20.70 -16.28 -4.87
N HIS A 176 21.80 -17.04 -4.78
CA HIS A 176 22.56 -17.50 -5.94
C HIS A 176 21.78 -18.51 -6.81
N ILE A 177 21.05 -19.43 -6.19
CA ILE A 177 20.15 -20.35 -6.90
C ILE A 177 19.15 -19.55 -7.75
N ILE A 178 18.48 -18.57 -7.14
CA ILE A 178 17.44 -17.78 -7.83
C ILE A 178 18.04 -16.84 -8.87
N ALA A 179 19.17 -16.20 -8.56
CA ALA A 179 19.86 -15.29 -9.48
C ALA A 179 20.48 -15.99 -10.70
N GLY A 180 20.63 -17.33 -10.64
CA GLY A 180 21.07 -18.14 -11.77
C GLY A 180 20.03 -18.29 -12.88
N TYR A 181 18.76 -17.97 -12.60
CA TYR A 181 17.70 -18.03 -13.60
C TYR A 181 17.61 -16.74 -14.42
N PRO A 182 17.30 -16.82 -15.71
CA PRO A 182 17.12 -15.63 -16.53
C PRO A 182 15.89 -14.85 -16.07
N LEU A 183 15.82 -13.57 -16.46
CA LEU A 183 14.78 -12.61 -16.04
C LEU A 183 14.81 -12.25 -14.54
N LEU A 184 15.50 -13.01 -13.68
CA LEU A 184 15.64 -12.75 -12.25
C LEU A 184 16.99 -12.07 -11.95
N GLY A 185 17.06 -10.76 -12.21
CA GLY A 185 18.23 -9.97 -11.82
C GLY A 185 18.45 -9.97 -10.30
N LYS A 186 19.67 -9.62 -9.86
CA LYS A 186 20.10 -9.61 -8.44
C LYS A 186 19.02 -9.09 -7.48
N PHE A 187 18.46 -7.91 -7.77
CA PHE A 187 17.43 -7.31 -6.93
C PHE A 187 16.21 -8.21 -6.75
N MET A 188 15.69 -8.82 -7.82
CA MET A 188 14.53 -9.72 -7.71
C MET A 188 14.89 -11.00 -6.95
N ALA A 189 16.06 -11.57 -7.21
CA ALA A 189 16.52 -12.77 -6.52
C ALA A 189 16.62 -12.57 -5.01
N TYR A 190 17.14 -11.42 -4.56
CA TYR A 190 17.19 -11.11 -3.13
C TYR A 190 15.80 -10.96 -2.51
N GLN A 191 14.88 -10.33 -3.23
CA GLN A 191 13.52 -10.11 -2.75
C GLN A 191 12.75 -11.42 -2.63
N LEU A 192 12.94 -12.34 -3.58
CA LEU A 192 12.42 -13.70 -3.51
C LEU A 192 13.04 -14.49 -2.35
N ALA A 193 14.36 -14.40 -2.14
CA ALA A 193 15.01 -15.05 -1.01
C ALA A 193 14.44 -14.56 0.33
N THR A 194 14.22 -13.25 0.49
CA THR A 194 13.53 -12.68 1.66
C THR A 194 12.10 -13.18 1.78
N ASP A 195 11.33 -13.18 0.69
CA ASP A 195 9.92 -13.59 0.67
C ASP A 195 9.76 -15.08 1.01
N ILE A 196 10.67 -15.93 0.56
CA ILE A 196 10.75 -17.34 0.96
C ILE A 196 11.08 -17.45 2.45
N ASN A 197 12.00 -16.62 2.95
CA ASN A 197 12.36 -16.58 4.38
C ASN A 197 11.25 -16.02 5.28
N TYR A 198 10.13 -15.53 4.74
CA TYR A 198 8.92 -15.28 5.53
C TYR A 198 8.09 -16.53 5.80
N SER A 199 8.31 -17.63 5.06
CA SER A 199 7.64 -18.92 5.29
C SER A 199 8.35 -19.78 6.33
N GLU A 200 7.73 -20.93 6.68
CA GLU A 200 8.35 -21.98 7.51
C GLU A 200 9.32 -22.89 6.74
N VAL A 201 9.44 -22.74 5.42
CA VAL A 201 10.30 -23.63 4.59
C VAL A 201 11.77 -23.45 4.93
N ILE A 202 12.18 -22.21 5.25
CA ILE A 202 13.55 -21.87 5.66
C ILE A 202 13.51 -20.88 6.83
N ASN A 203 14.60 -20.79 7.60
CA ASN A 203 14.68 -19.88 8.74
C ASN A 203 16.09 -19.31 8.96
N PHE A 204 16.59 -18.58 7.97
CA PHE A 204 17.88 -17.88 8.09
C PHE A 204 17.71 -16.53 8.78
N ASP A 205 18.78 -16.05 9.42
CA ASP A 205 18.83 -14.69 9.94
C ASP A 205 18.69 -13.69 8.77
N GLU A 206 17.75 -12.75 8.89
CA GLU A 206 17.49 -11.70 7.91
C GLU A 206 18.69 -10.74 7.73
N ASN A 207 19.62 -10.73 8.69
CA ASN A 207 20.88 -9.99 8.62
C ASN A 207 22.05 -10.80 8.07
N SER A 208 21.87 -12.09 7.76
CA SER A 208 22.97 -12.94 7.26
C SER A 208 23.39 -12.63 5.82
N PHE A 209 22.50 -12.00 5.03
CA PHE A 209 22.79 -11.66 3.65
C PHE A 209 21.98 -10.45 3.18
N THR A 210 22.63 -9.51 2.50
CA THR A 210 21.99 -8.36 1.88
C THR A 210 22.69 -7.94 0.60
N ILE A 211 21.92 -7.38 -0.32
CA ILE A 211 22.44 -6.69 -1.49
C ILE A 211 21.70 -5.37 -1.70
N ALA A 212 22.43 -4.34 -2.13
CA ALA A 212 21.80 -3.09 -2.49
C ALA A 212 21.13 -3.20 -3.87
N GLY A 213 19.81 -2.99 -3.92
CA GLY A 213 19.13 -2.73 -5.19
C GLY A 213 19.47 -1.33 -5.74
N PRO A 214 19.21 -1.04 -7.03
CA PRO A 214 19.61 0.22 -7.65
C PRO A 214 19.08 1.49 -6.97
N GLY A 215 17.92 1.39 -6.30
CA GLY A 215 17.39 2.48 -5.48
C GLY A 215 18.20 2.74 -4.22
N ALA A 216 18.60 1.66 -3.54
CA ALA A 216 19.42 1.76 -2.34
C ALA A 216 20.83 2.25 -2.65
N GLU A 217 21.45 1.79 -3.75
CA GLU A 217 22.75 2.29 -4.19
C GLU A 217 22.74 3.81 -4.37
N ARG A 218 21.70 4.35 -5.02
CA ARG A 218 21.51 5.81 -5.14
C ARG A 218 21.28 6.49 -3.80
N GLY A 219 20.55 5.85 -2.89
CA GLY A 219 20.34 6.36 -1.53
C GLY A 219 21.64 6.45 -0.74
N ILE A 220 22.45 5.39 -0.78
CA ILE A 220 23.77 5.35 -0.15
C ILE A 220 24.66 6.44 -0.73
N ASN A 221 24.74 6.57 -2.06
CA ASN A 221 25.54 7.61 -2.72
C ASN A 221 25.07 9.05 -2.39
N LYS A 222 23.82 9.22 -1.95
CA LYS A 222 23.31 10.51 -1.45
C LYS A 222 23.68 10.74 0.02
N CYS A 223 23.63 9.71 0.85
CA CYS A 223 23.97 9.80 2.27
C CYS A 223 25.49 9.90 2.52
N PHE A 224 26.30 9.21 1.73
CA PHE A 224 27.74 9.07 1.94
C PHE A 224 28.52 9.84 0.88
N ILE A 225 29.52 10.60 1.32
CA ILE A 225 30.51 11.25 0.45
C ILE A 225 31.59 10.24 0.09
N ASP A 226 32.04 9.46 1.08
CA ASP A 226 33.04 8.42 0.94
C ASP A 226 32.73 7.25 1.87
N THR A 227 32.59 6.04 1.31
CA THR A 227 32.38 4.80 2.08
C THR A 227 33.69 4.22 2.62
N GLN A 228 34.84 4.82 2.30
CA GLN A 228 36.18 4.38 2.69
C GLN A 228 36.44 2.93 2.25
N GLY A 229 36.12 2.62 1.00
CA GLY A 229 36.31 1.30 0.39
C GLY A 229 35.28 0.25 0.81
N LYS A 230 34.33 0.56 1.70
CA LYS A 230 33.23 -0.34 2.07
C LYS A 230 32.27 -0.57 0.91
N SER A 231 31.81 -1.82 0.75
CA SER A 231 30.75 -2.17 -0.19
C SER A 231 29.40 -1.61 0.25
N TYR A 232 28.41 -1.62 -0.64
CA TYR A 232 27.05 -1.24 -0.27
C TYR A 232 26.43 -2.16 0.78
N ALA A 233 26.78 -3.45 0.78
CA ALA A 233 26.33 -4.38 1.80
C ALA A 233 26.92 -4.02 3.17
N ASP A 234 28.21 -3.70 3.23
CA ASP A 234 28.87 -3.26 4.47
C ASP A 234 28.23 -1.98 5.04
N VAL A 235 27.83 -1.06 4.16
CA VAL A 235 27.09 0.15 4.58
C VAL A 235 25.74 -0.24 5.19
N ILE A 236 24.97 -1.14 4.55
CA ILE A 236 23.66 -1.58 5.05
C ILE A 236 23.80 -2.29 6.40
N TYR A 237 24.81 -3.16 6.57
CA TYR A 237 25.09 -3.80 7.85
C TYR A 237 25.46 -2.78 8.92
N TRP A 238 26.31 -1.82 8.60
CA TRP A 238 26.65 -0.74 9.52
C TRP A 238 25.42 0.06 9.96
N MET A 239 24.49 0.37 9.04
CA MET A 239 23.23 1.02 9.41
C MET A 239 22.42 0.12 10.37
N THR A 240 22.33 -1.18 10.08
CA THR A 240 21.58 -2.14 10.90
C THR A 240 22.14 -2.22 12.31
N GLU A 241 23.47 -2.27 12.45
CA GLU A 241 24.17 -2.37 13.74
C GLU A 241 24.13 -1.06 14.56
N ASN A 242 24.04 0.10 13.91
CA ASN A 242 24.12 1.41 14.57
C ASN A 242 22.76 2.10 14.72
N GLN A 243 21.65 1.44 14.35
CA GLN A 243 20.32 2.07 14.31
C GLN A 243 19.92 2.70 15.66
N GLU A 244 20.14 2.01 16.78
CA GLU A 244 19.76 2.52 18.10
C GLU A 244 20.59 3.75 18.49
N ASN A 245 21.90 3.70 18.27
CA ASN A 245 22.81 4.82 18.51
C ASN A 245 22.42 6.04 17.67
N GLU A 246 22.04 5.84 16.41
CA GLU A 246 21.66 6.91 15.50
C GLU A 246 20.29 7.52 15.83
N PHE A 247 19.32 6.69 16.22
CA PHE A 247 18.05 7.19 16.75
C PHE A 247 18.27 8.00 18.02
N GLN A 248 19.11 7.51 18.95
CA GLN A 248 19.44 8.22 20.19
C GLN A 248 20.18 9.53 19.91
N ARG A 249 21.19 9.52 19.03
CA ARG A 249 21.96 10.72 18.63
C ARG A 249 21.07 11.83 18.10
N LEU A 250 20.00 11.47 17.40
CA LEU A 250 19.04 12.41 16.81
C LEU A 250 17.83 12.71 17.71
N GLY A 251 17.74 12.08 18.89
CA GLY A 251 16.58 12.21 19.79
C GLY A 251 15.29 11.67 19.17
N LEU A 252 15.37 10.67 18.29
CA LEU A 252 14.23 10.08 17.59
C LEU A 252 13.65 8.93 18.41
N ASN A 253 12.36 8.99 18.72
CA ASN A 253 11.63 7.90 19.34
C ASN A 253 11.16 6.90 18.28
N PHE A 254 12.04 6.01 17.84
CA PHE A 254 11.71 4.98 16.85
C PHE A 254 10.92 3.83 17.51
N GLN A 255 9.70 3.60 17.05
CA GLN A 255 8.86 2.49 17.51
C GLN A 255 9.21 1.22 16.72
N SER A 256 9.88 0.26 17.36
CA SER A 256 10.21 -1.01 16.71
C SER A 256 8.98 -1.81 16.26
N LEU A 257 9.18 -2.85 15.45
CA LEU A 257 8.12 -3.77 15.06
C LEU A 257 7.90 -4.78 16.21
N TRP A 258 7.26 -4.31 17.28
CA TRP A 258 6.99 -5.11 18.49
C TRP A 258 8.24 -5.77 19.06
N GLY A 259 9.27 -4.95 19.31
CA GLY A 259 10.56 -5.41 19.83
C GLY A 259 11.55 -5.85 18.76
N ARG A 260 11.12 -6.08 17.51
CA ARG A 260 12.06 -6.41 16.41
C ARG A 260 12.76 -5.15 15.88
N PRO A 261 14.10 -5.07 15.90
CA PRO A 261 14.82 -3.96 15.29
C PRO A 261 14.71 -4.03 13.76
N LEU A 262 15.07 -2.96 13.06
CA LEU A 262 15.22 -2.97 11.61
C LEU A 262 16.24 -4.04 11.21
N LYS A 263 15.95 -4.78 10.14
CA LYS A 263 16.86 -5.78 9.56
C LYS A 263 17.54 -5.23 8.31
N ALA A 264 18.55 -5.95 7.80
CA ALA A 264 19.33 -5.51 6.65
C ALA A 264 18.44 -5.22 5.41
N ILE A 265 17.41 -6.03 5.18
CA ILE A 265 16.41 -5.78 4.13
C ILE A 265 15.63 -4.47 4.33
N ASP A 266 15.31 -4.12 5.58
CA ASP A 266 14.60 -2.89 5.90
C ASP A 266 15.52 -1.68 5.71
N CYS A 267 16.76 -1.75 6.19
CA CYS A 267 17.76 -0.70 5.98
C CYS A 267 18.07 -0.48 4.48
N GLN A 268 18.19 -1.56 3.72
CA GLN A 268 18.30 -1.50 2.26
C GLN A 268 17.09 -0.79 1.62
N ASN A 269 15.88 -1.15 2.05
CA ASN A 269 14.65 -0.53 1.55
C ASN A 269 14.58 0.97 1.91
N LEU A 270 14.95 1.33 3.14
CA LEU A 270 15.01 2.72 3.61
C LEU A 270 15.95 3.59 2.76
N PHE A 271 17.08 3.07 2.27
CA PHE A 271 17.93 3.82 1.33
C PHE A 271 17.22 4.10 0.00
N CYS A 272 16.46 3.14 -0.53
CA CYS A 272 15.68 3.34 -1.75
C CYS A 272 14.62 4.44 -1.56
N GLU A 273 13.95 4.43 -0.41
CA GLU A 273 12.94 5.44 -0.08
C GLU A 273 13.58 6.80 0.24
N THR A 274 14.78 6.82 0.84
CA THR A 274 15.56 8.05 1.06
C THR A 274 15.98 8.69 -0.27
N ASP A 275 16.45 7.90 -1.27
CA ASP A 275 16.71 8.42 -2.62
C ASP A 275 15.46 9.08 -3.21
N LYS A 276 14.28 8.47 -3.01
CA LYS A 276 13.00 8.99 -3.48
C LYS A 276 12.62 10.28 -2.78
N TYR A 277 12.67 10.30 -1.44
CA TYR A 277 12.33 11.44 -0.60
C TYR A 277 13.22 12.66 -0.90
N CYS A 278 14.52 12.44 -1.05
CA CYS A 278 15.48 13.51 -1.36
C CYS A 278 15.22 14.23 -2.68
N ARG A 279 14.43 13.66 -3.61
CA ARG A 279 14.10 14.34 -4.88
C ARG A 279 13.27 15.61 -4.66
N GLU A 280 12.45 15.60 -3.60
CA GLU A 280 11.61 16.74 -3.22
C GLU A 280 12.26 17.57 -2.11
N ALA A 281 12.82 16.91 -1.07
CA ALA A 281 13.43 17.60 0.05
C ALA A 281 14.77 18.29 -0.30
N PHE A 282 15.54 17.70 -1.22
CA PHE A 282 16.89 18.17 -1.59
C PHE A 282 17.07 18.21 -3.12
N PRO A 283 16.32 19.07 -3.84
CA PRO A 283 16.31 19.07 -5.31
C PRO A 283 17.68 19.42 -5.93
N GLY A 284 18.58 20.05 -5.17
CA GLY A 284 19.96 20.30 -5.58
C GLY A 284 20.81 19.02 -5.69
N LEU A 285 20.47 17.96 -4.96
CA LEU A 285 21.19 16.69 -4.94
C LEU A 285 20.70 15.78 -6.08
N LYS A 286 21.29 15.98 -7.26
CA LYS A 286 20.89 15.29 -8.49
C LYS A 286 21.15 13.78 -8.41
N SER A 287 20.18 13.00 -8.89
CA SER A 287 20.37 11.60 -9.28
C SER A 287 19.73 11.35 -10.65
N ASN A 288 19.84 10.14 -11.19
CA ASN A 288 19.24 9.75 -12.47
C ASN A 288 17.70 9.92 -12.49
N ARG A 289 17.06 10.05 -11.33
CA ARG A 289 15.62 10.28 -11.20
C ARG A 289 15.37 11.61 -10.47
N LYS A 290 14.62 12.50 -11.11
CA LYS A 290 14.45 13.89 -10.64
C LYS A 290 13.13 14.18 -9.92
N LYS A 291 12.08 13.37 -10.11
CA LYS A 291 10.75 13.60 -9.53
C LYS A 291 10.17 12.31 -8.96
N ILE A 292 9.26 12.44 -8.00
CA ILE A 292 8.42 11.33 -7.56
C ILE A 292 7.18 11.27 -8.45
N LYS A 293 6.93 10.12 -9.08
CA LYS A 293 5.80 9.94 -10.01
C LYS A 293 4.52 9.49 -9.31
N ALA A 294 4.65 8.66 -8.28
CA ALA A 294 3.52 8.04 -7.61
C ALA A 294 3.05 8.91 -6.43
N LYS A 295 1.87 9.49 -6.57
CA LYS A 295 1.16 10.13 -5.45
C LYS A 295 0.55 9.08 -4.53
N PHE A 296 0.39 9.43 -3.27
CA PHE A 296 -0.29 8.57 -2.31
C PHE A 296 -1.81 8.72 -2.47
N THR A 297 -2.49 7.58 -2.59
CA THR A 297 -3.95 7.50 -2.53
C THR A 297 -4.31 6.57 -1.39
N PRO A 298 -5.08 7.01 -0.38
CA PRO A 298 -5.55 6.14 0.69
C PRO A 298 -6.31 4.94 0.12
N THR A 299 -6.04 3.75 0.67
CA THR A 299 -6.87 2.57 0.42
C THR A 299 -7.83 2.44 1.60
N ALA A 300 -9.13 2.43 1.35
CA ALA A 300 -10.15 2.38 2.39
C ALA A 300 -10.08 1.08 3.21
N GLN A 301 -9.67 -0.02 2.60
CA GLN A 301 -9.60 -1.32 3.26
C GLN A 301 -8.42 -1.37 4.24
N PRO A 302 -8.68 -1.56 5.55
CA PRO A 302 -7.63 -1.72 6.54
C PRO A 302 -6.83 -2.99 6.25
N ILE A 303 -5.60 -3.04 6.74
CA ILE A 303 -4.79 -4.26 6.71
C ILE A 303 -4.97 -4.95 8.06
N ASP A 304 -5.40 -6.21 8.01
CA ASP A 304 -5.31 -7.10 9.15
C ASP A 304 -3.90 -7.69 9.18
N TYR A 305 -3.05 -7.07 10.00
CA TYR A 305 -1.62 -7.32 9.98
C TYR A 305 -1.30 -8.69 10.57
N PHE A 306 -0.52 -9.45 9.81
CA PHE A 306 -0.05 -10.78 10.19
C PHE A 306 1.39 -10.94 9.72
N TYR A 307 2.25 -11.40 10.62
CA TYR A 307 3.69 -11.55 10.40
C TYR A 307 4.08 -13.03 10.46
N PRO A 308 5.27 -13.41 9.94
CA PRO A 308 5.76 -14.79 10.04
C PRO A 308 5.66 -15.31 11.48
N PRO A 309 4.94 -16.42 11.75
CA PRO A 309 4.73 -16.93 13.10
C PRO A 309 6.02 -17.19 13.88
N LYS A 310 7.07 -17.65 13.20
CA LYS A 310 8.42 -17.82 13.76
C LYS A 310 9.05 -16.56 14.36
N TRP A 311 8.46 -15.38 14.14
CA TRP A 311 8.91 -14.14 14.77
C TRP A 311 8.30 -13.91 16.16
N GLY A 312 7.23 -14.61 16.54
CA GLY A 312 6.64 -14.55 17.87
C GLY A 312 6.00 -13.21 18.25
N ILE A 313 5.59 -12.40 17.27
CA ILE A 313 5.01 -11.05 17.51
C ILE A 313 3.50 -10.95 17.29
N ASN A 314 2.86 -11.99 16.74
CA ASN A 314 1.45 -11.89 16.32
C ASN A 314 0.49 -11.66 17.48
N ASP A 315 0.75 -12.17 18.69
CA ASP A 315 -0.10 -11.91 19.85
C ASP A 315 -0.12 -10.42 20.22
N GLN A 316 1.06 -9.78 20.27
CA GLN A 316 1.18 -8.34 20.53
C GLN A 316 0.57 -7.48 19.41
N VAL A 317 0.65 -7.98 18.17
CA VAL A 317 -0.02 -7.35 17.02
C VAL A 317 -1.52 -7.37 17.26
N GLN A 318 -2.10 -8.53 17.57
CA GLN A 318 -3.53 -8.68 17.81
C GLN A 318 -4.01 -7.84 19.01
N GLU A 319 -3.25 -7.78 20.10
CA GLU A 319 -3.53 -6.87 21.22
C GLU A 319 -3.58 -5.40 20.76
N THR A 320 -2.63 -4.99 19.92
CA THR A 320 -2.60 -3.63 19.35
C THR A 320 -3.80 -3.39 18.41
N LEU A 321 -4.21 -4.40 17.64
CA LEU A 321 -5.36 -4.29 16.75
C LEU A 321 -6.67 -4.22 17.54
N ALA A 322 -6.78 -4.94 18.65
CA ALA A 322 -7.94 -4.91 19.54
C ALA A 322 -8.13 -3.55 20.23
N GLN A 323 -7.05 -2.80 20.42
CA GLN A 323 -7.06 -1.46 21.00
C GLN A 323 -7.24 -0.33 19.95
N ARG A 324 -7.55 -0.67 18.70
CA ARG A 324 -7.79 0.32 17.64
C ARG A 324 -8.93 1.25 18.04
N LEU A 325 -8.78 2.53 17.67
CA LEU A 325 -9.91 3.44 17.75
C LEU A 325 -11.04 2.89 16.86
N PRO A 326 -12.31 2.97 17.32
CA PRO A 326 -13.43 2.62 16.46
C PRO A 326 -13.32 3.43 15.17
N PRO A 327 -13.65 2.83 14.00
CA PRO A 327 -13.75 3.61 12.78
C PRO A 327 -14.62 4.82 13.07
N LEU A 328 -14.10 6.03 12.82
CA LEU A 328 -14.95 7.20 12.80
C LEU A 328 -16.02 6.90 11.75
N GLU A 329 -17.26 6.70 12.21
CA GLU A 329 -18.42 6.81 11.33
C GLU A 329 -18.36 8.24 10.81
N ILE A 330 -17.80 8.39 9.62
CA ILE A 330 -18.05 9.59 8.82
C ILE A 330 -19.53 9.46 8.51
N PHE A 331 -20.36 10.03 9.38
CA PHE A 331 -21.72 10.37 9.03
C PHE A 331 -21.60 11.14 7.73
N ASP A 332 -22.05 10.51 6.66
CA ASP A 332 -21.97 11.07 5.34
C ASP A 332 -22.85 12.31 5.34
N VAL A 333 -22.25 13.47 5.60
CA VAL A 333 -22.95 14.76 5.64
C VAL A 333 -23.58 15.04 4.26
N GLN A 334 -23.17 14.32 3.22
CA GLN A 334 -23.81 14.35 1.90
C GLN A 334 -25.22 13.72 1.91
N ASN A 335 -25.45 12.64 2.66
CA ASN A 335 -26.78 12.04 2.79
C ASN A 335 -27.72 12.89 3.64
N ASN A 336 -27.22 13.51 4.72
CA ASN A 336 -28.04 14.44 5.49
C ASN A 336 -28.32 15.75 4.75
N CYS A 337 -27.42 16.26 3.90
CA CYS A 337 -27.71 17.42 3.06
C CYS A 337 -28.74 17.10 1.97
N GLN A 338 -28.73 15.91 1.37
CA GLN A 338 -29.79 15.49 0.44
C GLN A 338 -31.11 15.25 1.16
N GLN A 339 -31.09 14.65 2.35
CA GLN A 339 -32.30 14.40 3.13
C GLN A 339 -32.90 15.70 3.71
N LEU A 340 -32.06 16.63 4.19
CA LEU A 340 -32.47 17.98 4.60
C LEU A 340 -32.93 18.82 3.39
N SER A 341 -32.29 18.69 2.22
CA SER A 341 -32.73 19.36 0.98
C SER A 341 -34.07 18.82 0.51
N LEU A 342 -34.28 17.50 0.55
CA LEU A 342 -35.56 16.86 0.23
C LEU A 342 -36.64 17.26 1.23
N GLU A 343 -36.35 17.31 2.53
CA GLU A 343 -37.31 17.76 3.55
C GLU A 343 -37.63 19.26 3.41
N LEU A 344 -36.65 20.11 3.08
CA LEU A 344 -36.85 21.54 2.78
C LEU A 344 -37.66 21.74 1.49
N ASP A 345 -37.37 21.01 0.42
CA ASP A 345 -38.12 21.08 -0.84
C ASP A 345 -39.55 20.56 -0.67
N THR A 346 -39.75 19.54 0.16
CA THR A 346 -41.10 19.03 0.49
C THR A 346 -41.87 20.03 1.36
N LEU A 347 -41.22 20.73 2.30
CA LEU A 347 -41.83 21.81 3.08
C LEU A 347 -42.17 23.04 2.22
N VAL A 348 -41.30 23.40 1.28
CA VAL A 348 -41.51 24.52 0.33
C VAL A 348 -42.62 24.18 -0.67
N ASN A 349 -42.69 22.94 -1.15
CA ASN A 349 -43.77 22.50 -2.03
C ASN A 349 -45.10 22.38 -1.30
N THR A 350 -45.14 21.88 -0.07
CA THR A 350 -46.38 21.87 0.74
C THR A 350 -46.82 23.28 1.14
N THR A 351 -45.92 24.20 1.45
CA THR A 351 -46.28 25.61 1.70
C THR A 351 -46.71 26.35 0.44
N SER A 352 -46.14 26.02 -0.73
CA SER A 352 -46.58 26.50 -2.04
C SER A 352 -47.96 25.96 -2.41
N GLU A 353 -48.22 24.66 -2.22
CA GLU A 353 -49.53 24.05 -2.45
C GLU A 353 -50.59 24.58 -1.47
N ILE A 354 -50.24 24.81 -0.20
CA ILE A 354 -51.13 25.45 0.78
C ILE A 354 -51.41 26.91 0.38
N SER A 355 -50.40 27.65 -0.07
CA SER A 355 -50.54 29.03 -0.58
C SER A 355 -51.45 29.11 -1.82
N ASP A 356 -51.27 28.20 -2.78
CA ASP A 356 -52.11 28.12 -3.97
C ASP A 356 -53.54 27.64 -3.67
N THR A 357 -53.70 26.75 -2.69
CA THR A 357 -55.00 26.30 -2.22
C THR A 357 -55.72 27.42 -1.45
N LEU A 358 -55.02 28.19 -0.62
CA LEU A 358 -55.53 29.37 0.06
C LEU A 358 -55.87 30.50 -0.92
N SER A 359 -55.06 30.71 -1.96
CA SER A 359 -55.32 31.67 -3.04
C SER A 359 -56.55 31.28 -3.88
N LYS A 360 -56.71 29.99 -4.19
CA LYS A 360 -57.91 29.45 -4.85
C LYS A 360 -59.15 29.55 -3.95
N LEU A 361 -59.02 29.27 -2.65
CA LEU A 361 -60.10 29.44 -1.67
C LEU A 361 -60.48 30.91 -1.49
N GLN A 362 -59.52 31.84 -1.44
CA GLN A 362 -59.77 33.28 -1.38
C GLN A 362 -60.43 33.81 -2.64
N LYS A 363 -60.05 33.36 -3.84
CA LYS A 363 -60.74 33.70 -5.09
C LYS A 363 -62.17 33.17 -5.12
N LYS A 364 -62.41 31.95 -4.62
CA LYS A 364 -63.75 31.36 -4.50
C LYS A 364 -64.61 32.09 -3.46
N TYR A 365 -64.00 32.57 -2.36
CA TYR A 365 -64.66 33.38 -1.34
C TYR A 365 -64.97 34.82 -1.82
N GLN A 366 -64.11 35.42 -2.66
CA GLN A 366 -64.34 36.74 -3.26
C GLN A 366 -65.39 36.71 -4.38
N GLN A 367 -65.53 35.60 -5.14
CA GLN A 367 -66.64 35.41 -6.06
C GLN A 367 -67.98 35.23 -5.33
N ASN A 368 -68.00 34.55 -4.19
CA ASN A 368 -69.21 34.39 -3.36
C ASN A 368 -69.58 35.65 -2.54
N LYS A 369 -68.66 36.61 -2.36
CA LYS A 369 -68.94 37.91 -1.69
C LYS A 369 -69.45 39.01 -2.64
N LYS A 370 -69.37 38.83 -3.97
CA LYS A 370 -69.97 39.78 -4.94
C LYS A 370 -71.46 39.54 -5.22
N SER A 371 -72.07 38.56 -4.56
CA SER A 371 -73.50 38.22 -4.64
C SER A 371 -74.30 38.50 -3.35
N ALA A 372 -73.72 39.19 -2.35
CA ALA A 372 -74.44 39.64 -1.16
C ALA A 372 -74.12 41.10 -0.84
N SER A 373 -75.18 41.88 -0.66
CA SER A 373 -75.33 43.33 -0.80
C SER A 373 -74.91 44.17 0.42
N VAL A 374 -74.41 45.37 0.11
CA VAL A 374 -74.81 46.72 0.59
C VAL A 374 -75.40 46.85 2.01
N GLN A 375 -74.76 47.64 2.89
CA GLN A 375 -75.23 48.94 3.44
C GLN A 375 -74.42 49.41 4.66
N ASN A 376 -74.03 50.70 4.62
CA ASN A 376 -73.84 51.68 5.72
C ASN A 376 -72.78 51.37 6.81
N GLN A 377 -71.98 52.31 7.36
CA GLN A 377 -71.91 53.77 7.36
C GLN A 377 -70.51 54.14 7.92
N GLU A 378 -69.94 55.24 7.45
CA GLU A 378 -68.75 55.98 7.94
C GLU A 378 -68.92 56.55 9.39
N PRO A 379 -67.95 57.27 10.04
CA PRO A 379 -66.61 57.76 9.58
C PRO A 379 -65.45 57.79 10.65
N LYS A 380 -64.26 58.24 10.19
CA LYS A 380 -63.18 59.01 10.91
C LYS A 380 -62.36 58.24 11.98
N THR A 381 -61.04 58.38 12.16
CA THR A 381 -60.06 59.48 11.88
C THR A 381 -58.61 58.94 11.95
N SER A 382 -57.76 59.41 11.03
CA SER A 382 -56.37 59.93 11.14
C SER A 382 -55.25 59.33 12.01
N VAL A 383 -54.02 59.52 11.47
CA VAL A 383 -52.66 59.63 12.06
C VAL A 383 -51.88 58.30 12.05
N GLN A 384 -50.90 58.03 11.17
CA GLN A 384 -49.69 58.73 10.67
C GLN A 384 -48.52 58.80 11.67
N MET A 385 -47.44 58.07 11.37
CA MET A 385 -45.99 58.38 11.47
C MET A 385 -45.20 57.10 11.82
N CYS A 386 -44.38 56.54 10.95
CA CYS A 386 -43.04 56.95 10.49
C CYS A 386 -41.92 56.87 11.55
N LEU A 387 -40.92 56.03 11.22
CA LEU A 387 -39.47 56.13 11.49
C LEU A 387 -39.06 55.94 12.97
N PHE A 388 -38.13 55.05 13.34
CA PHE A 388 -36.89 54.58 12.71
C PHE A 388 -36.72 53.06 12.80
#